data_AF-I1BL54-F1
#
_entry.id   AF-I1BL54-F1
#
_cell.length_a   1.000
_cell.length_b   1.000
_cell.length_c   1.000
_cell.angle_alpha   90.00
_cell.angle_beta   90.00
_cell.angle_gamma   90.00
#
_symmetry.space_group_name_H-M   'P 1'
#
loop_
_entity.id
_entity.type
_entity.pdbx_description
1 polymer ?
#
loop_
_entity_poly.entity_id
_entity_poly.type
_entity_poly.pdbx_seq_one_letter_code
_entity_poly.pdbx_strand_id
1 'polypeptide(L)'
;MAIIYRESGQANYINGFNCDSTKDLRMPLLKVQDWEHDYDPKKYHDFDWVKHTIFSFVRLYESGNLKKIQKEAWYNSHVWSIIDTIFDDIKTLQVIRGEVATTASTRRKNIDRVIGSKDVITRAFTGYKWI
;
A
#
# COMPACT_ATOMS: atom_id res chain seq x y z
N MET A 1 17.53 -23.67 -13.32
CA MET A 1 17.15 -23.04 -14.60
C MET A 1 15.79 -22.35 -14.56
N ALA A 2 14.72 -22.91 -13.98
CA ALA A 2 13.39 -22.28 -13.97
C ALA A 2 13.29 -20.93 -13.20
N ILE A 3 14.09 -20.74 -12.15
CA ILE A 3 14.07 -19.50 -11.34
C ILE A 3 14.58 -18.29 -12.14
N ILE A 4 15.65 -18.47 -12.92
CA ILE A 4 16.27 -17.41 -13.75
C ILE A 4 15.31 -16.97 -14.87
N TYR A 5 14.52 -17.88 -15.46
CA TYR A 5 13.50 -17.54 -16.47
C TYR A 5 12.28 -16.81 -15.88
N ARG A 6 11.94 -17.09 -14.61
CA ARG A 6 10.86 -16.39 -13.90
C ARG A 6 11.26 -14.94 -13.61
N GLU A 7 12.47 -14.74 -13.11
CA GLU A 7 13.03 -13.41 -12.80
C GLU A 7 13.21 -12.56 -14.08
N SER A 8 13.68 -13.17 -15.18
CA SER A 8 13.84 -12.44 -16.45
C SER A 8 12.50 -12.03 -17.08
N GLY A 9 11.45 -12.83 -16.93
CA GLY A 9 10.10 -12.49 -17.38
C GLY A 9 9.50 -11.28 -16.64
N GLN A 10 9.68 -11.21 -15.32
CA GLN A 10 9.22 -10.09 -14.50
C GLN A 10 9.99 -8.81 -14.78
N ALA A 11 11.32 -8.89 -14.87
CA ALA A 11 12.16 -7.75 -15.22
C ALA A 11 11.80 -7.19 -16.60
N ASN A 12 11.60 -8.06 -17.60
CA ASN A 12 11.17 -7.64 -18.93
C ASN A 12 9.79 -6.96 -18.91
N TYR A 13 8.87 -7.48 -18.09
CA TYR A 13 7.54 -6.87 -17.94
C TYR A 13 7.61 -5.48 -17.32
N ILE A 14 8.37 -5.31 -16.23
CA ILE A 14 8.59 -4.00 -15.60
C ILE A 14 9.24 -3.02 -16.58
N ASN A 15 10.24 -3.47 -17.34
CA ASN A 15 10.89 -2.66 -18.38
C ASN A 15 9.93 -2.19 -19.47
N GLY A 16 8.82 -2.89 -19.70
CA GLY A 16 7.75 -2.45 -20.61
C GLY A 16 7.08 -1.13 -20.20
N PHE A 17 7.27 -0.70 -18.95
CA PHE A 17 6.81 0.58 -18.42
C PHE A 17 7.93 1.62 -18.30
N ASN A 18 9.13 1.36 -18.81
CA ASN A 18 10.21 2.33 -18.79
C ASN A 18 10.00 3.41 -19.87
N CYS A 19 9.14 4.39 -19.59
CA CYS A 19 8.83 5.50 -20.50
C CYS A 19 9.20 6.85 -19.87
N ASP A 20 9.43 7.85 -20.72
CA ASP A 20 9.92 9.17 -20.30
C ASP A 20 8.82 10.11 -19.78
N SER A 21 7.54 9.75 -19.94
CA SER A 21 6.42 10.57 -19.47
C SER A 21 5.23 9.75 -18.98
N THR A 22 4.39 10.36 -18.14
CA THR A 22 3.17 9.70 -17.66
C THR A 22 2.15 9.46 -18.78
N LYS A 23 2.14 10.32 -19.81
CA LYS A 23 1.28 10.14 -20.99
C LYS A 23 1.67 8.89 -21.76
N ASP A 24 2.97 8.68 -21.96
CA ASP A 24 3.48 7.50 -22.66
C ASP A 24 3.25 6.23 -21.84
N LEU A 25 3.42 6.31 -20.51
CA LEU A 25 3.09 5.25 -19.55
C LEU A 25 1.62 4.80 -19.61
N ARG A 26 0.67 5.67 -19.97
CA ARG A 26 -0.75 5.29 -20.09
C ARG A 26 -0.97 4.25 -21.19
N MET A 27 -0.20 4.29 -22.28
CA MET A 27 -0.35 3.34 -23.38
C MET A 27 -0.10 1.88 -22.99
N PRO A 28 1.07 1.50 -22.41
CA PRO A 28 1.30 0.13 -21.96
C PRO A 28 0.38 -0.28 -20.81
N LEU A 29 -0.05 0.66 -19.95
CA LEU A 29 -1.03 0.38 -18.89
C LEU A 29 -2.42 -0.01 -19.41
N LEU A 30 -2.84 0.53 -20.56
CA LEU A 30 -4.14 0.19 -21.18
C LEU A 30 -4.11 -1.13 -21.95
N LYS A 31 -2.92 -1.68 -22.22
CA LYS A 31 -2.81 -2.98 -22.87
C LYS A 31 -3.31 -4.07 -21.93
N VAL A 32 -4.39 -4.73 -22.33
CA VAL A 32 -4.88 -5.95 -21.69
C VAL A 32 -3.86 -7.06 -21.94
N GLN A 33 -3.43 -7.74 -20.88
CA GLN A 33 -2.56 -8.89 -20.99
C GLN A 33 -3.39 -10.17 -21.07
N ASP A 34 -2.90 -11.19 -21.79
CA ASP A 34 -3.63 -12.46 -21.97
C ASP A 34 -3.98 -13.13 -20.63
N TRP A 35 -3.12 -12.97 -19.61
CA TRP A 35 -3.33 -13.54 -18.28
C TRP A 35 -4.43 -12.85 -17.47
N GLU A 36 -4.90 -11.66 -17.88
CA GLU A 36 -5.97 -10.94 -17.17
C GLU A 36 -7.34 -11.59 -17.37
N HIS A 37 -7.53 -12.33 -18.47
CA HIS A 37 -8.79 -13.03 -18.74
C HIS A 37 -8.96 -14.28 -17.87
N ASP A 38 -7.88 -15.03 -17.67
CA ASP A 38 -7.84 -16.26 -16.87
C ASP A 38 -6.89 -16.09 -15.68
N TYR A 39 -7.15 -15.05 -14.88
CA TYR A 39 -6.27 -14.68 -13.77
C TYR A 39 -6.18 -15.79 -12.70
N ASP A 40 -4.95 -16.25 -12.46
CA ASP A 40 -4.57 -17.12 -11.35
C ASP A 40 -3.61 -16.37 -10.41
N PRO A 41 -4.01 -16.07 -9.16
CA PRO A 41 -3.17 -15.35 -8.21
C PRO A 41 -1.87 -16.09 -7.90
N LYS A 42 -1.83 -17.43 -7.96
CA LYS A 42 -0.57 -18.16 -7.70
C LYS A 42 0.48 -17.97 -8.80
N LYS A 43 0.04 -17.59 -10.00
CA LYS A 43 0.89 -17.49 -11.19
C LYS A 43 1.16 -16.05 -11.59
N TYR A 44 0.17 -15.17 -11.43
CA TYR A 44 0.18 -13.83 -12.00
C TYR A 44 0.12 -12.69 -10.99
N HIS A 45 0.11 -12.98 -9.68
CA HIS A 45 0.11 -11.97 -8.61
C HIS A 45 1.17 -10.88 -8.84
N ASP A 46 2.43 -11.25 -9.08
CA ASP A 46 3.51 -10.27 -9.29
C ASP A 46 3.26 -9.36 -10.50
N PHE A 47 2.71 -9.90 -11.59
CA PHE A 47 2.44 -9.14 -12.82
C PHE A 47 1.27 -8.18 -12.64
N ASP A 48 0.22 -8.64 -11.97
CA ASP A 48 -0.93 -7.82 -11.60
C ASP A 48 -0.54 -6.70 -10.64
N TRP A 49 0.21 -7.04 -9.59
CA TRP A 49 0.71 -6.09 -8.62
C TRP A 49 1.57 -5.00 -9.27
N VAL A 50 2.49 -5.36 -10.18
CA VAL A 50 3.29 -4.39 -10.95
C VAL A 50 2.39 -3.44 -11.74
N LYS A 51 1.44 -3.96 -12.51
CA LYS A 51 0.54 -3.15 -13.35
C LYS A 51 -0.31 -2.20 -12.49
N HIS A 52 -0.90 -2.73 -11.42
CA HIS A 52 -1.72 -1.98 -10.47
C HIS A 52 -0.93 -0.87 -9.77
N THR A 53 0.28 -1.19 -9.31
CA THR A 53 1.18 -0.26 -8.62
C THR A 53 1.59 0.89 -9.53
N ILE A 54 2.04 0.60 -10.75
CA ILE A 54 2.43 1.62 -11.72
C ILE A 54 1.21 2.49 -12.08
N PHE A 55 0.04 1.89 -12.33
CA PHE A 55 -1.19 2.64 -12.59
C PHE A 55 -1.53 3.61 -11.45
N SER A 56 -1.45 3.14 -10.21
CA SER A 56 -1.75 3.92 -9.02
C SER A 56 -0.78 5.08 -8.83
N PHE A 57 0.52 4.84 -9.01
CA PHE A 57 1.54 5.90 -8.96
C PHE A 57 1.40 6.93 -10.06
N VAL A 58 1.10 6.52 -11.29
CA VAL A 58 0.84 7.46 -12.39
C VAL A 58 -0.34 8.37 -12.04
N ARG A 59 -1.46 7.82 -11.55
CA ARG A 59 -2.61 8.61 -11.12
C ARG A 59 -2.25 9.55 -9.96
N LEU A 60 -1.47 9.07 -8.99
CA LEU A 60 -1.03 9.86 -7.84
C LEU A 60 -0.14 11.03 -8.26
N TYR A 61 0.79 10.81 -9.18
CA TYR A 61 1.66 11.83 -9.74
C TYR A 61 0.86 12.89 -10.50
N GLU A 62 -0.03 12.46 -11.40
CA GLU A 62 -0.85 13.35 -12.23
C GLU A 62 -1.85 14.18 -11.41
N SER A 63 -2.28 13.68 -10.24
CA SER A 63 -3.11 14.46 -9.31
C SER A 63 -2.41 15.72 -8.76
N GLY A 64 -1.08 15.78 -8.86
CA GLY A 64 -0.27 16.86 -8.28
C GLY A 64 -0.15 16.82 -6.75
N ASN A 65 -0.75 15.81 -6.08
CA ASN A 65 -0.70 15.72 -4.62
C ASN A 65 0.70 15.47 -4.06
N LEU A 66 1.58 14.83 -4.85
CA LEU A 66 2.99 14.62 -4.50
C LEU A 66 3.82 15.92 -4.52
N LYS A 67 3.34 16.98 -5.20
CA LYS A 67 4.03 18.28 -5.22
C LYS A 67 3.78 19.10 -3.95
N LYS A 68 2.82 18.68 -3.12
CA LYS A 68 2.48 19.34 -1.86
C LYS A 68 3.18 18.61 -0.72
N ILE A 69 3.55 19.36 0.31
CA ILE A 69 3.99 18.75 1.57
C ILE A 69 2.76 18.13 2.22
N GLN A 70 2.80 16.81 2.43
CA GLN A 70 1.71 16.06 3.03
C GLN A 70 2.08 15.62 4.44
N LYS A 71 1.07 15.34 5.27
CA LYS A 71 1.28 14.74 6.59
C LYS A 71 1.70 13.28 6.43
N GLU A 72 2.44 12.74 7.39
CA GLU A 72 2.87 11.33 7.39
C GLU A 72 1.71 10.36 7.16
N ALA A 73 0.57 10.56 7.83
CA ALA A 73 -0.64 9.75 7.67
C ALA A 73 -1.15 9.68 6.22
N TRP A 74 -0.91 10.74 5.44
CA TRP A 74 -1.27 10.76 4.02
C TRP A 74 -0.34 9.84 3.21
N TYR A 75 0.98 9.91 3.41
CA TYR A 75 1.92 8.99 2.76
C TYR A 75 1.65 7.52 3.16
N ASN A 76 1.33 7.29 4.44
CA ASN A 76 0.94 5.98 4.95
C ASN A 76 -0.29 5.39 4.24
N SER A 77 -1.23 6.23 3.81
CA SER A 77 -2.47 5.79 3.15
C SER A 77 -2.41 5.79 1.63
N HIS A 78 -1.51 6.55 1.00
CA HIS A 78 -1.50 6.75 -0.46
C HIS A 78 -0.25 6.23 -1.17
N VAL A 79 0.87 6.06 -0.47
CA VAL A 79 2.12 5.55 -1.05
C VAL A 79 2.42 4.20 -0.44
N TRP A 80 2.53 4.18 0.88
CA TRP A 80 2.93 2.99 1.58
C TRP A 80 1.86 1.88 1.49
N SER A 81 0.57 2.22 1.43
CA SER A 81 -0.52 1.22 1.31
C SER A 81 -0.38 0.39 0.05
N ILE A 82 0.06 1.00 -1.06
CA ILE A 82 0.32 0.33 -2.32
C ILE A 82 1.48 -0.66 -2.15
N ILE A 83 2.55 -0.25 -1.47
CA ILE A 83 3.73 -1.11 -1.27
C ILE A 83 3.39 -2.34 -0.42
N ASP A 84 2.56 -2.20 0.62
CA ASP A 84 2.20 -3.33 1.48
C ASP A 84 1.51 -4.47 0.73
N THR A 85 0.73 -4.14 -0.30
CA THR A 85 -0.04 -5.13 -1.07
C THR A 85 0.83 -6.10 -1.86
N ILE A 86 2.14 -5.86 -1.98
CA ILE A 86 3.05 -6.82 -2.62
C ILE A 86 3.03 -8.16 -1.90
N PHE A 87 2.76 -8.13 -0.58
CA PHE A 87 2.80 -9.29 0.30
C PHE A 87 1.45 -10.01 0.43
N ASP A 88 0.41 -9.59 -0.30
CA ASP A 88 -0.95 -10.16 -0.16
C ASP A 88 -1.03 -11.65 -0.53
N ASP A 89 -0.06 -12.18 -1.28
CA ASP A 89 0.06 -13.60 -1.61
C ASP A 89 0.66 -14.45 -0.46
N ILE A 90 1.36 -13.82 0.48
CA ILE A 90 2.00 -14.48 1.62
C ILE A 90 1.02 -14.57 2.80
N LYS A 91 0.21 -15.64 2.83
CA LYS A 91 -0.86 -15.84 3.85
C LYS A 91 -0.43 -15.74 5.32
N THR A 92 0.83 -16.05 5.61
CA THR A 92 1.37 -16.03 6.99
C THR A 92 1.94 -14.68 7.39
N LEU A 93 2.09 -13.77 6.44
CA LEU A 93 2.66 -12.45 6.67
C LEU A 93 1.53 -11.45 6.88
N GLN A 94 1.55 -10.78 8.03
CA GLN A 94 0.68 -9.64 8.28
C GLN A 94 1.55 -8.39 8.27
N VAL A 95 1.27 -7.48 7.33
CA VAL A 95 1.93 -6.17 7.33
C VAL A 95 1.21 -5.26 8.32
N ILE A 96 1.95 -4.82 9.34
CA ILE A 96 1.41 -3.94 10.39
C ILE A 96 2.01 -2.55 10.19
N ARG A 97 1.14 -1.54 10.06
CA ARG A 97 1.55 -0.14 9.91
C ARG A 97 1.16 0.70 11.11
N GLY A 98 2.17 1.39 11.66
CA GLY A 98 2.04 2.21 12.86
C GLY A 98 2.07 1.35 14.12
N GLU A 99 2.63 1.90 15.19
CA GLU A 99 2.39 1.33 16.52
C GLU A 99 0.89 1.48 16.83
N VAL A 100 0.23 0.40 17.25
CA VAL A 100 -0.95 0.57 18.11
C VAL A 100 -0.45 1.43 19.26
N ALA A 101 -1.04 2.60 19.50
CA ALA A 101 -0.64 3.46 20.59
C ALA A 101 -0.69 2.64 21.87
N THR A 102 0.48 2.18 22.35
CA THR A 102 0.56 1.34 23.53
C THR A 102 -0.14 2.07 24.66
N THR A 103 -0.75 1.34 25.58
CA THR A 103 -1.41 1.93 26.76
C THR A 103 -0.47 2.94 27.45
N ALA A 104 0.85 2.72 27.39
CA ALA A 104 1.88 3.64 27.84
C ALA A 104 2.00 4.95 27.03
N SER A 105 1.99 4.92 25.69
CA SER A 105 2.05 6.15 24.88
C SER A 105 0.72 6.92 24.89
N THR A 106 -0.42 6.22 24.92
CA THR A 106 -1.73 6.81 25.16
C THR A 106 -1.82 7.45 26.55
N ARG A 107 -1.34 6.75 27.59
CA ARG A 107 -1.29 7.28 28.97
C ARG A 107 -0.40 8.51 29.05
N ARG A 108 0.82 8.48 28.50
CA ARG A 108 1.72 9.65 28.51
C ARG A 108 1.12 10.86 27.78
N LYS A 109 0.47 10.67 26.63
CA LYS A 109 -0.16 11.77 25.88
C LYS A 109 -1.46 12.30 26.51
N ASN A 110 -2.11 11.51 27.37
CA ASN A 110 -3.35 11.90 28.06
C ASN A 110 -3.15 12.26 29.55
N ILE A 111 -1.97 12.06 30.14
CA ILE A 111 -1.76 12.28 31.59
C ILE A 111 -1.89 13.75 31.97
N ASP A 112 -1.48 14.65 31.06
CA ASP A 112 -1.52 16.10 31.24
C ASP A 112 -2.70 16.74 30.47
N ARG A 113 -3.57 15.93 29.83
CA ARG A 113 -4.79 16.46 29.21
C ARG A 113 -5.81 16.80 30.29
N VAL A 114 -5.77 18.04 30.76
CA VAL A 114 -6.85 18.63 31.54
C VAL A 114 -7.82 19.30 30.57
N ILE A 115 -8.92 18.62 30.26
CA ILE A 115 -10.07 19.24 29.60
C ILE A 115 -10.94 19.82 30.73
N GLY A 116 -11.30 21.10 30.63
CA GLY A 116 -12.09 21.84 31.62
C GLY A 116 -13.54 21.35 31.82
N SER A 117 -13.85 20.08 31.54
CA SER A 117 -15.16 19.46 31.77
C SER A 117 -15.03 18.42 32.88
N LYS A 118 -15.85 18.57 33.92
CA LYS A 118 -15.78 17.92 35.24
C LYS A 118 -15.98 16.40 35.29
N ASP A 119 -16.08 15.71 34.16
CA ASP A 119 -16.39 14.28 34.14
C ASP A 119 -15.22 13.44 33.64
N VAL A 120 -14.83 12.45 34.44
CA VAL A 120 -13.83 11.44 34.10
C VAL A 120 -14.40 10.54 33.01
N ILE A 121 -13.87 10.65 31.79
CA ILE A 121 -14.23 9.74 30.70
C ILE A 121 -13.67 8.34 31.03
N THR A 122 -14.55 7.36 31.21
CA THR A 122 -14.17 5.96 31.35
C THR A 122 -13.52 5.45 30.07
N ARG A 123 -12.45 4.65 30.21
CA ARG A 123 -11.69 4.12 29.07
C ARG A 123 -12.59 3.24 28.19
N ALA A 124 -12.80 3.64 26.93
CA ALA A 124 -13.35 2.74 25.94
C ALA A 124 -12.27 1.70 25.56
N PHE A 125 -12.55 0.42 25.84
CA PHE A 125 -11.73 -0.67 25.34
C PHE A 125 -12.00 -0.84 23.85
N THR A 126 -11.07 -0.43 23.00
CA THR A 126 -11.11 -0.71 21.55
C THR A 126 -10.05 -1.74 21.24
N GLY A 127 -10.43 -3.01 21.31
CA GLY A 127 -9.65 -4.16 20.87
C GLY A 127 -10.59 -5.30 20.49
N TYR A 128 -10.30 -6.01 19.41
CA TYR A 128 -11.12 -7.15 18.97
C TYR A 128 -10.94 -8.31 19.94
N LYS A 129 -12.07 -8.86 20.41
CA LYS A 129 -12.14 -10.08 21.20
C LYS A 129 -12.17 -11.25 20.23
N TRP A 130 -11.11 -12.03 20.15
CA TRP A 130 -11.12 -13.31 19.44
C TRP A 130 -12.09 -14.25 20.16
N ILE A 131 -13.08 -14.77 19.42
CA ILE A 131 -13.91 -15.92 19.79
C ILE A 131 -13.42 -17.09 18.94
#